data_AF-A0A1C7MJS5-F1
#
_entry.id   AF-A0A1C7MJS5-F1
#
_cell.length_a   1.000
_cell.length_b   1.000
_cell.length_c   1.000
_cell.angle_alpha   90.00
_cell.angle_beta   90.00
_cell.angle_gamma   90.00
#
_symmetry.space_group_name_H-M   'P 1'
#
loop_
_entity.id
_entity.type
_entity.pdbx_description
1 polymer ?
#
loop_
_entity_poly.entity_id
_entity_poly.type
_entity_poly.pdbx_seq_one_letter_code
_entity_poly.pdbx_strand_id
1 'polypeptide(L)'
;MPKYHMRRLDFEDSSDEEEAFVHDDKNPKYGDFYREVMREVRLSRKRGWAIKLPDQIQTALDVWDTITERVAFMPALIDDLAMSSTGILLISAFLDAHAQFARTDDVAMLRYDAMGYIEEVVLPNNTPIRYLAGRTKHLRGFKDLATARLLTPRLLRDQFDRNPQLFCREVREGTIKIKSADFPSFMYPENGFNVDRAVIGLCKGPFLLRCFRHVFTGKRSATVSATAGSKGGPKPVAELNGMDAVTPENIAYVAVLARFVLNDQETWQAENRRFNNAEFFDGIILAFKDPVWRASTLKWWNEEVFGITDTDDSDDENHMLALILSQRAAQQSEREELQYLERQDAKLFDDEPEDREPEDWKDERDAIVDDPEVVAHGGRDEDDMDLAGDEDDDDDDNARRSQDYPDNEDGKGKLSELPEWF
;
A
#
# COMPACT_ATOMS: atom_id res chain seq x y z
N MET A 1 -52.20 -36.93 -34.89
CA MET A 1 -51.25 -36.23 -35.77
C MET A 1 -51.98 -35.20 -36.61
N PRO A 2 -51.93 -33.91 -36.26
CA PRO A 2 -52.42 -32.83 -37.11
C PRO A 2 -51.26 -32.28 -37.96
N LYS A 3 -51.47 -32.28 -39.28
CA LYS A 3 -50.62 -31.61 -40.28
C LYS A 3 -50.81 -30.09 -40.13
N TYR A 4 -49.76 -29.38 -39.74
CA TYR A 4 -49.74 -27.92 -39.84
C TYR A 4 -49.12 -27.51 -41.18
N HIS A 5 -49.90 -26.72 -41.93
CA HIS A 5 -49.52 -26.10 -43.18
C HIS A 5 -48.32 -25.16 -43.00
N MET A 6 -47.28 -25.34 -43.82
CA MET A 6 -46.26 -24.32 -44.05
C MET A 6 -46.95 -23.08 -44.63
N ARG A 7 -46.97 -22.01 -43.85
CA ARG A 7 -47.33 -20.68 -44.34
C ARG A 7 -46.11 -20.15 -45.09
N ARG A 8 -46.28 -19.93 -46.40
CA ARG A 8 -45.34 -19.18 -47.24
C ARG A 8 -45.15 -17.82 -46.57
N LEU A 9 -43.95 -17.54 -46.06
CA LEU A 9 -43.55 -16.18 -45.74
C LEU A 9 -43.00 -15.60 -47.03
N ASP A 10 -43.64 -14.54 -47.47
CA ASP A 10 -43.31 -13.79 -48.66
C ASP A 10 -41.89 -13.23 -48.51
N PHE A 11 -41.03 -13.58 -49.46
CA PHE A 11 -39.72 -12.97 -49.64
C PHE A 11 -39.97 -11.54 -50.17
N GLU A 12 -40.05 -10.58 -49.25
CA GLU A 12 -39.84 -9.18 -49.62
C GLU A 12 -38.34 -9.02 -49.94
N ASP A 13 -38.10 -8.68 -51.20
CA ASP A 13 -36.84 -8.25 -51.79
C ASP A 13 -36.36 -6.98 -51.09
N SER A 14 -35.76 -7.14 -49.91
CA SER A 14 -34.98 -6.07 -49.28
C SER A 14 -33.60 -6.09 -49.91
N SER A 15 -33.43 -5.22 -50.91
CA SER A 15 -32.15 -4.84 -51.49
C SER A 15 -31.03 -4.87 -50.47
N ASP A 16 -30.05 -5.72 -50.74
CA ASP A 16 -28.74 -5.79 -50.11
C ASP A 16 -28.12 -4.39 -49.96
N GLU A 17 -28.09 -3.86 -48.75
CA GLU A 17 -26.94 -3.10 -48.28
C GLU A 17 -26.05 -4.10 -47.54
N GLU A 18 -25.22 -4.84 -48.28
CA GLU A 18 -24.00 -5.43 -47.72
C GLU A 18 -23.23 -4.29 -47.05
N GLU A 19 -23.31 -4.19 -45.71
CA GLU A 19 -22.36 -3.39 -44.95
C GLU A 19 -20.97 -3.95 -45.28
N ALA A 20 -20.25 -3.21 -46.12
CA ALA A 20 -18.92 -3.56 -46.57
C ALA A 20 -18.08 -3.94 -45.34
N PHE A 21 -17.46 -5.12 -45.36
CA PHE A 21 -16.52 -5.55 -44.31
C PHE A 21 -15.47 -4.45 -44.08
N VAL A 22 -15.65 -3.65 -43.03
CA VAL A 22 -14.73 -2.59 -42.67
C VAL A 22 -13.63 -3.21 -41.82
N HIS A 23 -12.41 -3.14 -42.31
CA HIS A 23 -11.23 -3.61 -41.59
C HIS A 23 -11.18 -2.94 -40.20
N ASP A 24 -10.88 -3.74 -39.18
CA ASP A 24 -11.05 -3.49 -37.74
C ASP A 24 -10.63 -2.10 -37.21
N ASP A 25 -9.58 -1.51 -37.80
CA ASP A 25 -9.00 -0.20 -37.47
C ASP A 25 -9.81 1.01 -37.96
N LYS A 26 -10.79 0.79 -38.85
CA LYS A 26 -11.67 1.83 -39.41
C LYS A 26 -13.12 1.62 -39.00
N ASN A 27 -13.41 0.59 -38.22
CA ASN A 27 -14.75 0.36 -37.74
C ASN A 27 -15.13 1.46 -36.72
N PRO A 28 -16.19 2.26 -36.99
CA PRO A 28 -16.59 3.36 -36.11
C PRO A 28 -17.05 2.89 -34.73
N LYS A 29 -17.37 1.60 -34.58
CA LYS A 29 -17.81 0.98 -33.32
C LYS A 29 -16.72 0.92 -32.25
N TYR A 30 -15.44 0.93 -32.65
CA TYR A 30 -14.33 0.85 -31.71
C TYR A 30 -13.75 2.23 -31.40
N GLY A 31 -13.44 2.46 -30.12
CA GLY A 31 -12.85 3.71 -29.64
C GLY A 31 -11.40 3.93 -30.09
N ASP A 32 -10.89 5.15 -29.92
CA ASP A 32 -9.55 5.56 -30.38
C ASP A 32 -8.43 4.67 -29.85
N PHE A 33 -8.56 4.22 -28.59
CA PHE A 33 -7.61 3.30 -27.97
C PHE A 33 -7.49 1.97 -28.71
N TYR A 34 -8.62 1.35 -29.06
CA TYR A 34 -8.64 0.08 -29.78
C TYR A 34 -8.04 0.21 -31.19
N ARG A 35 -8.35 1.31 -31.88
CA ARG A 35 -7.80 1.60 -33.22
C ARG A 35 -6.28 1.74 -33.19
N GLU A 36 -5.74 2.38 -32.16
CA GLU A 36 -4.29 2.53 -31.98
C GLU A 36 -3.61 1.18 -31.71
N VAL A 37 -4.18 0.36 -30.82
CA VAL A 37 -3.69 -1.00 -30.54
C VAL A 37 -3.68 -1.86 -31.82
N MET A 38 -4.79 -1.86 -32.59
CA MET A 38 -4.88 -2.68 -33.81
C MET A 38 -3.98 -2.17 -34.94
N ARG A 39 -3.70 -0.87 -35.00
CA ARG A 39 -2.71 -0.29 -35.91
C ARG A 39 -1.30 -0.77 -35.56
N GLU A 40 -0.91 -0.68 -34.30
CA GLU A 40 0.41 -1.09 -33.82
C GLU A 40 0.65 -2.59 -33.96
N VAL A 41 -0.36 -3.43 -33.67
CA VAL A 41 -0.32 -4.89 -33.90
C VAL A 41 -0.04 -5.21 -35.37
N ARG A 42 -0.66 -4.47 -36.29
CA ARG A 42 -0.50 -4.70 -37.74
C ARG A 42 0.83 -4.21 -38.28
N LEU A 43 1.30 -3.05 -37.83
CA LEU A 43 2.62 -2.53 -38.18
C LEU A 43 3.73 -3.48 -37.70
N SER A 44 3.56 -4.06 -36.51
CA SER A 44 4.51 -5.00 -35.94
C SER A 44 4.52 -6.36 -36.66
N ARG A 45 3.35 -6.90 -37.01
CA ARG A 45 3.24 -8.11 -37.87
C ARG A 45 3.91 -7.92 -39.23
N LYS A 46 3.79 -6.73 -39.85
CA LYS A 46 4.43 -6.44 -41.15
C LYS A 46 5.95 -6.27 -41.06
N ARG A 47 6.47 -5.87 -39.91
CA ARG A 47 7.91 -5.58 -39.71
C ARG A 47 8.67 -6.74 -39.08
N GLY A 48 8.00 -7.83 -38.71
CA GLY A 48 8.61 -8.95 -37.99
C GLY A 48 9.14 -8.54 -36.61
N TRP A 49 8.63 -7.44 -36.05
CA TRP A 49 9.02 -6.93 -34.75
C TRP A 49 8.16 -7.57 -33.68
N ALA A 50 8.78 -8.03 -32.59
CA ALA A 50 8.05 -8.30 -31.37
C ALA A 50 7.41 -6.97 -30.92
N ILE A 51 6.09 -6.96 -30.77
CA ILE A 51 5.40 -5.80 -30.20
C ILE A 51 5.93 -5.66 -28.78
N LYS A 52 6.74 -4.64 -28.51
CA LYS A 52 6.99 -4.23 -27.14
C LYS A 52 5.73 -3.53 -26.68
N LEU A 53 4.79 -4.33 -26.17
CA LEU A 53 3.57 -3.82 -25.59
C LEU A 53 3.93 -2.85 -24.45
N PRO A 54 3.22 -1.73 -24.30
CA PRO A 54 3.32 -0.91 -23.10
C PRO A 54 3.24 -1.81 -21.86
N ASP A 55 4.04 -1.53 -20.83
CA ASP A 55 4.13 -2.37 -19.62
C ASP A 55 2.74 -2.74 -19.06
N GLN A 56 1.78 -1.80 -19.12
CA GLN A 56 0.39 -2.00 -18.70
C GLN A 56 -0.35 -3.10 -19.49
N ILE A 57 -0.11 -3.21 -20.80
CA ILE A 57 -0.73 -4.25 -21.62
C ILE A 57 -0.06 -5.59 -21.36
N GLN A 58 1.26 -5.61 -21.14
CA GLN A 58 1.95 -6.85 -20.76
C GLN A 58 1.43 -7.38 -19.42
N THR A 59 1.32 -6.51 -18.40
CA THR A 59 0.71 -6.90 -17.11
C THR A 59 -0.71 -7.42 -17.27
N ALA A 60 -1.53 -6.77 -18.11
CA ALA A 60 -2.90 -7.24 -18.35
C ALA A 60 -2.94 -8.63 -19.01
N LEU A 61 -2.01 -8.92 -19.93
CA LEU A 61 -1.88 -10.24 -20.55
C LEU A 61 -1.44 -11.30 -19.54
N ASP A 62 -0.42 -11.00 -18.72
CA ASP A 62 0.07 -11.94 -17.70
C ASP A 62 -1.03 -12.28 -16.67
N VAL A 63 -1.83 -11.27 -16.29
CA VAL A 63 -3.01 -11.45 -15.42
C VAL A 63 -4.09 -12.28 -16.12
N TRP A 64 -4.34 -12.01 -17.40
CA TRP A 64 -5.33 -12.75 -18.19
C TRP A 64 -4.97 -14.23 -18.33
N ASP A 65 -3.71 -14.53 -18.60
CA ASP A 65 -3.19 -15.90 -18.68
C ASP A 65 -3.37 -16.60 -17.32
N THR A 66 -3.02 -15.93 -16.22
CA THR A 66 -3.24 -16.44 -14.86
C THR A 66 -4.71 -16.74 -14.58
N ILE A 67 -5.63 -15.85 -14.95
CA ILE A 67 -7.07 -16.06 -14.77
C ILE A 67 -7.55 -17.25 -15.61
N THR A 68 -7.08 -17.36 -16.85
CA THR A 68 -7.44 -18.45 -17.76
C THR A 68 -6.98 -19.80 -17.24
N GLU A 69 -5.79 -19.87 -16.65
CA GLU A 69 -5.26 -21.08 -16.03
C GLU A 69 -6.00 -21.47 -14.74
N ARG A 70 -6.35 -20.49 -13.90
CA ARG A 70 -6.92 -20.76 -12.56
C ARG A 70 -8.44 -20.90 -12.57
N VAL A 71 -9.14 -20.29 -13.51
CA VAL A 71 -10.61 -20.33 -13.58
C VAL A 71 -11.02 -21.34 -14.65
N ALA A 72 -11.43 -22.53 -14.20
CA ALA A 72 -11.62 -23.71 -15.06
C ALA A 72 -12.53 -23.50 -16.29
N PHE A 73 -13.52 -22.60 -16.21
CA PHE A 73 -14.44 -22.34 -17.32
C PHE A 73 -13.94 -21.27 -18.31
N MET A 74 -12.93 -20.46 -17.94
CA MET A 74 -12.44 -19.35 -18.77
C MET A 74 -11.90 -19.81 -20.14
N PRO A 75 -11.10 -20.89 -20.26
CA PRO A 75 -10.61 -21.34 -21.57
C PRO A 75 -11.75 -21.65 -22.56
N ALA A 76 -12.87 -22.18 -22.08
CA ALA A 76 -14.01 -22.52 -22.90
C ALA A 76 -14.76 -21.28 -23.43
N LEU A 77 -14.61 -20.13 -22.78
CA LEU A 77 -15.25 -18.88 -23.18
C LEU A 77 -14.41 -18.06 -24.18
N ILE A 78 -13.14 -18.37 -24.40
CA ILE A 78 -12.22 -17.52 -25.17
C ILE A 78 -12.72 -17.31 -26.60
N ASP A 79 -13.13 -18.38 -27.29
CA ASP A 79 -13.59 -18.30 -28.68
C ASP A 79 -14.87 -17.44 -28.81
N ASP A 80 -15.79 -17.56 -27.84
CA ASP A 80 -17.01 -16.77 -27.80
C ASP A 80 -16.75 -15.30 -27.46
N LEU A 81 -15.83 -15.04 -26.54
CA LEU A 81 -15.41 -13.68 -26.16
C LEU A 81 -14.72 -12.96 -27.33
N ALA A 82 -13.93 -13.67 -28.13
CA ALA A 82 -13.26 -13.11 -29.32
C ALA A 82 -14.26 -12.58 -30.36
N MET A 83 -15.46 -13.18 -30.42
CA MET A 83 -16.50 -12.83 -31.40
C MET A 83 -17.59 -11.92 -30.83
N SER A 84 -17.60 -11.65 -29.53
CA SER A 84 -18.70 -10.96 -28.84
C SER A 84 -18.23 -9.78 -28.01
N SER A 85 -18.42 -8.56 -28.53
CA SER A 85 -18.17 -7.32 -27.77
C SER A 85 -19.02 -7.25 -26.48
N THR A 86 -20.23 -7.81 -26.52
CA THR A 86 -21.10 -7.91 -25.34
C THR A 86 -20.57 -8.92 -24.33
N GLY A 87 -20.04 -10.06 -24.80
CA GLY A 87 -19.37 -11.06 -23.97
C GLY A 87 -18.20 -10.46 -23.19
N ILE A 88 -17.37 -9.64 -23.85
CA ILE A 88 -16.25 -8.92 -23.21
C ILE A 88 -16.74 -8.00 -22.08
N LEU A 89 -17.84 -7.26 -22.28
CA LEU A 89 -18.41 -6.40 -21.25
C LEU A 89 -18.95 -7.22 -20.06
N LEU A 90 -19.63 -8.34 -20.34
CA LEU A 90 -20.19 -9.21 -19.31
C LEU A 90 -19.09 -9.87 -18.46
N ILE A 91 -18.05 -10.41 -19.09
CA ILE A 91 -16.94 -11.01 -18.34
C ILE A 91 -16.15 -9.96 -17.56
N SER A 92 -15.98 -8.75 -18.11
CA SER A 92 -15.33 -7.65 -17.39
C SER A 92 -16.11 -7.27 -16.13
N ALA A 93 -17.44 -7.17 -16.23
CA ALA A 93 -18.31 -6.88 -15.09
C ALA A 93 -18.30 -8.02 -14.06
N PHE A 94 -18.25 -9.27 -14.51
CA PHE A 94 -18.13 -10.45 -13.66
C PHE A 94 -16.82 -10.45 -12.87
N LEU A 95 -15.69 -10.21 -13.55
CA LEU A 95 -14.36 -10.15 -12.92
C LEU A 95 -14.28 -9.00 -11.91
N ASP A 96 -14.79 -7.81 -12.26
CA ASP A 96 -14.83 -6.68 -11.33
C ASP A 96 -15.70 -7.00 -10.09
N ALA A 97 -16.89 -7.58 -10.28
CA ALA A 97 -17.75 -7.96 -9.16
C ALA A 97 -17.06 -8.95 -8.20
N HIS A 98 -16.40 -9.97 -8.72
CA HIS A 98 -15.69 -10.94 -7.88
C HIS A 98 -14.42 -10.38 -7.24
N ALA A 99 -13.68 -9.49 -7.91
CA ALA A 99 -12.59 -8.76 -7.29
C ALA A 99 -13.09 -7.87 -6.13
N GLN A 100 -14.27 -7.25 -6.27
CA GLN A 100 -14.90 -6.47 -5.20
C GLN A 100 -15.38 -7.34 -4.04
N PHE A 101 -15.93 -8.53 -4.30
CA PHE A 101 -16.34 -9.48 -3.26
C PHE A 101 -15.14 -9.98 -2.46
N ALA A 102 -14.08 -10.44 -3.12
CA ALA A 102 -12.85 -10.88 -2.46
C ALA A 102 -12.29 -9.79 -1.53
N ARG A 103 -12.20 -8.55 -2.04
CA ARG A 103 -11.79 -7.40 -1.23
C ARG A 103 -12.70 -7.13 -0.04
N THR A 104 -14.01 -7.25 -0.22
CA THR A 104 -14.98 -6.99 0.84
C THR A 104 -14.84 -8.00 1.97
N ASP A 105 -14.64 -9.28 1.62
CA ASP A 105 -14.40 -10.35 2.58
C ASP A 105 -13.08 -10.13 3.34
N ASP A 106 -11.99 -9.81 2.64
CA ASP A 106 -10.70 -9.53 3.26
C ASP A 106 -10.76 -8.33 4.22
N VAL A 107 -11.44 -7.26 3.82
CA VAL A 107 -11.70 -6.11 4.69
C VAL A 107 -12.53 -6.52 5.90
N ALA A 108 -13.57 -7.34 5.72
CA ALA A 108 -14.43 -7.78 6.82
C ALA A 108 -13.65 -8.59 7.86
N MET A 109 -12.72 -9.45 7.41
CA MET A 109 -11.80 -10.20 8.28
C MET A 109 -10.88 -9.27 9.07
N LEU A 110 -10.27 -8.28 8.41
CA LEU A 110 -9.31 -7.37 9.05
C LEU A 110 -9.96 -6.30 9.93
N ARG A 111 -11.15 -5.80 9.58
CA ARG A 111 -11.72 -4.54 10.08
C ARG A 111 -11.67 -4.38 11.60
N TYR A 112 -11.91 -5.44 12.37
CA TYR A 112 -11.85 -5.38 13.84
C TYR A 112 -10.63 -6.07 14.41
N ASP A 113 -10.26 -7.22 13.85
CA ASP A 113 -9.16 -8.02 14.37
C ASP A 113 -7.80 -7.34 14.23
N ALA A 114 -7.59 -6.57 13.16
CA ALA A 114 -6.34 -5.83 12.95
C ALA A 114 -6.08 -4.80 14.05
N MET A 115 -7.10 -4.31 14.75
CA MET A 115 -6.90 -3.34 15.83
C MET A 115 -6.15 -3.95 17.02
N GLY A 116 -6.27 -5.26 17.22
CA GLY A 116 -5.48 -6.00 18.23
C GLY A 116 -4.00 -6.17 17.86
N TYR A 117 -3.59 -5.76 16.65
CA TYR A 117 -2.20 -5.78 16.20
C TYR A 117 -1.48 -4.45 16.42
N ILE A 118 -2.21 -3.40 16.83
CA ILE A 118 -1.65 -2.08 17.12
C ILE A 118 -0.89 -2.18 18.45
N GLU A 119 0.40 -1.91 18.40
CA GLU A 119 1.26 -1.93 19.59
C GLU A 119 1.09 -0.63 20.38
N GLU A 120 1.10 -0.75 21.71
CA GLU A 120 1.16 0.41 22.58
C GLU A 120 2.54 1.03 22.52
N VAL A 121 2.60 2.36 22.42
CA VAL A 121 3.86 3.10 22.35
C VAL A 121 3.89 4.14 23.46
N VAL A 122 5.05 4.29 24.11
CA VAL A 122 5.29 5.39 25.04
C VAL A 122 6.20 6.40 24.35
N LEU A 123 5.71 7.64 24.22
CA LEU A 123 6.46 8.73 23.61
C LEU A 123 7.59 9.23 24.53
N PRO A 124 8.60 9.96 24.00
CA PRO A 124 9.70 10.51 24.82
C PRO A 124 9.24 11.42 25.97
N ASN A 125 8.08 12.05 25.84
CA ASN A 125 7.45 12.86 26.89
C ASN A 125 6.60 12.04 27.88
N ASN A 126 6.81 10.71 27.93
CA ASN A 126 6.09 9.76 28.76
C ASN A 126 4.57 9.67 28.49
N THR A 127 4.11 10.12 27.33
CA THR A 127 2.71 10.00 26.92
C THR A 127 2.45 8.61 26.31
N PRO A 128 1.55 7.79 26.89
CA PRO A 128 1.17 6.52 26.28
C PRO A 128 0.20 6.74 25.11
N ILE A 129 0.46 6.09 23.98
CA ILE A 129 -0.43 5.98 22.83
C ILE A 129 -0.99 4.56 22.81
N ARG A 130 -2.32 4.48 22.96
CA ARG A 130 -3.09 3.23 22.99
C ARG A 130 -4.29 3.35 22.06
N TYR A 131 -4.72 2.22 21.51
CA TYR A 131 -5.93 2.17 20.69
C TYR A 131 -7.18 2.25 21.58
N LEU A 132 -8.05 3.23 21.31
CA LEU A 132 -9.23 3.51 22.13
C LEU A 132 -10.55 3.46 21.33
N ALA A 133 -10.50 3.53 20.00
CA ALA A 133 -11.71 3.54 19.17
C ALA A 133 -12.54 2.24 19.19
N GLY A 134 -12.05 1.15 19.78
CA GLY A 134 -12.79 -0.10 19.94
C GLY A 134 -13.33 -0.66 18.62
N ARG A 135 -14.64 -0.96 18.55
CA ARG A 135 -15.31 -1.38 17.31
C ARG A 135 -15.91 -0.22 16.52
N THR A 136 -15.66 1.01 16.92
CA THR A 136 -16.30 2.19 16.34
C THR A 136 -15.42 2.77 15.23
N LYS A 137 -15.58 2.30 13.99
CA LYS A 137 -14.69 2.65 12.86
C LYS A 137 -14.58 4.17 12.63
N HIS A 138 -15.68 4.91 12.75
CA HIS A 138 -15.67 6.36 12.52
C HIS A 138 -14.87 7.15 13.57
N LEU A 139 -14.46 6.54 14.70
CA LEU A 139 -13.56 7.12 15.70
C LEU A 139 -12.08 6.80 15.46
N ARG A 140 -11.76 6.02 14.41
CA ARG A 140 -10.38 5.75 14.00
C ARG A 140 -9.79 6.90 13.18
N GLY A 141 -8.72 6.64 12.43
CA GLY A 141 -8.05 7.66 11.64
C GLY A 141 -7.42 8.72 12.53
N PHE A 142 -7.52 9.99 12.16
CA PHE A 142 -6.97 11.11 12.93
C PHE A 142 -7.86 11.56 14.11
N LYS A 143 -8.74 10.69 14.59
CA LYS A 143 -9.54 10.87 15.82
C LYS A 143 -9.05 9.98 16.98
N ASP A 144 -8.26 8.95 16.69
CA ASP A 144 -7.64 8.04 17.65
C ASP A 144 -6.12 8.09 17.46
N LEU A 145 -5.36 8.35 18.53
CA LEU A 145 -3.92 8.62 18.41
C LEU A 145 -3.13 7.41 17.90
N ALA A 146 -3.54 6.19 18.22
CA ALA A 146 -2.82 4.99 17.80
C ALA A 146 -2.99 4.72 16.30
N THR A 147 -4.22 4.80 15.79
CA THR A 147 -4.47 4.71 14.35
C THR A 147 -3.91 5.90 13.58
N ALA A 148 -3.98 7.11 14.14
CA ALA A 148 -3.36 8.30 13.56
C ALA A 148 -1.85 8.14 13.40
N ARG A 149 -1.14 7.69 14.45
CA ARG A 149 0.31 7.49 14.40
C ARG A 149 0.73 6.53 13.29
N LEU A 150 -0.02 5.44 13.11
CA LEU A 150 0.21 4.45 12.05
C LEU A 150 -0.07 5.00 10.64
N LEU A 151 -1.08 5.87 10.49
CA LEU A 151 -1.45 6.51 9.23
C LEU A 151 -0.57 7.70 8.87
N THR A 152 0.04 8.36 9.86
CA THR A 152 0.97 9.46 9.65
C THR A 152 2.14 8.98 8.79
N PRO A 153 2.49 9.70 7.71
CA PRO A 153 3.69 9.40 6.92
C PRO A 153 4.92 9.28 7.82
N ARG A 154 5.77 8.29 7.57
CA ARG A 154 6.89 8.05 8.48
C ARG A 154 7.82 9.26 8.63
N LEU A 155 7.98 10.05 7.56
CA LEU A 155 8.71 11.33 7.53
C LEU A 155 8.13 12.38 8.50
N LEU A 156 6.82 12.37 8.74
CA LEU A 156 6.12 13.32 9.62
C LEU A 156 5.87 12.75 11.03
N ARG A 157 6.25 11.49 11.29
CA ARG A 157 5.96 10.83 12.58
C ARG A 157 6.64 11.54 13.75
N ASP A 158 7.85 12.05 13.55
CA ASP A 158 8.56 12.78 14.62
C ASP A 158 7.89 14.14 14.91
N GLN A 159 7.22 14.75 13.93
CA GLN A 159 6.35 15.91 14.17
C GLN A 159 5.10 15.51 14.94
N PHE A 160 4.46 14.39 14.58
CA PHE A 160 3.32 13.85 15.31
C PHE A 160 3.69 13.54 16.77
N ASP A 161 4.81 12.85 17.02
CA ASP A 161 5.24 12.40 18.35
C ASP A 161 5.56 13.59 19.29
N ARG A 162 5.87 14.78 18.75
CA ARG A 162 6.06 16.01 19.55
C ARG A 162 4.76 16.56 20.14
N ASN A 163 3.66 16.52 19.38
CA ASN A 163 2.34 16.95 19.84
C ASN A 163 1.22 16.25 19.05
N PRO A 164 0.86 15.01 19.45
CA PRO A 164 -0.08 14.17 18.70
C PRO A 164 -1.46 14.82 18.50
N GLN A 165 -1.95 15.51 19.53
CA GLN A 165 -3.27 16.13 19.53
C GLN A 165 -3.32 17.31 18.54
N LEU A 166 -2.29 18.16 18.55
CA LEU A 166 -2.19 19.27 17.60
C LEU A 166 -2.05 18.76 16.16
N PHE A 167 -1.17 17.78 15.92
CA PHE A 167 -0.98 17.19 14.60
C PHE A 167 -2.28 16.61 14.03
N CYS A 168 -3.00 15.80 14.83
CA CYS A 168 -4.29 15.24 14.42
C CYS A 168 -5.34 16.31 14.11
N ARG A 169 -5.35 17.42 14.85
CA ARG A 169 -6.22 18.56 14.55
C ARG A 169 -5.86 19.20 13.20
N GLU A 170 -4.59 19.50 12.99
CA GLU A 170 -4.09 20.12 11.75
C GLU A 170 -4.33 19.25 10.51
N VAL A 171 -4.23 17.92 10.63
CA VAL A 171 -4.59 17.00 9.54
C VAL A 171 -6.08 17.03 9.24
N ARG A 172 -6.94 17.03 10.27
CA ARG A 172 -8.41 17.07 10.08
C ARG A 172 -8.85 18.38 9.43
N GLU A 173 -8.28 19.50 9.87
CA GLU A 173 -8.52 20.84 9.33
C GLU A 173 -7.91 21.03 7.92
N GLY A 174 -6.94 20.19 7.53
CA GLY A 174 -6.32 20.21 6.21
C GLY A 174 -5.10 21.12 6.10
N THR A 175 -4.59 21.62 7.23
CA THR A 175 -3.31 22.34 7.34
C THR A 175 -2.15 21.40 6.99
N ILE A 176 -2.14 20.21 7.57
CA ILE A 176 -1.21 19.14 7.18
C ILE A 176 -1.89 18.28 6.12
N LYS A 177 -1.26 18.18 4.95
CA LYS A 177 -1.76 17.38 3.82
C LYS A 177 -0.93 16.11 3.70
N ILE A 178 -1.61 14.97 3.76
CA ILE A 178 -1.02 13.65 3.58
C ILE A 178 -1.50 13.12 2.22
N LYS A 179 -0.56 12.85 1.31
CA LYS A 179 -0.83 12.39 -0.06
C LYS A 179 -0.60 10.89 -0.18
N SER A 180 -1.01 10.32 -1.32
CA SER A 180 -0.85 8.89 -1.63
C SER A 180 0.60 8.45 -1.79
N ALA A 181 1.51 9.35 -2.17
CA ALA A 181 2.95 9.06 -2.24
C ALA A 181 3.64 9.08 -0.86
N ASP A 182 2.95 9.57 0.19
CA ASP A 182 3.53 9.68 1.52
C ASP A 182 3.32 8.36 2.29
N PHE A 183 4.30 7.45 2.22
CA PHE A 183 4.17 6.12 2.82
C PHE A 183 3.88 6.17 4.35
N PRO A 184 2.76 5.58 4.81
CA PRO A 184 2.38 5.58 6.22
C PRO A 184 3.36 4.86 7.14
N SER A 185 3.39 5.23 8.42
CA SER A 185 4.26 4.63 9.43
C SER A 185 4.05 3.12 9.62
N PHE A 186 2.83 2.60 9.44
CA PHE A 186 2.58 1.15 9.55
C PHE A 186 3.35 0.30 8.53
N MET A 187 3.89 0.91 7.48
CA MET A 187 4.71 0.24 6.47
C MET A 187 6.16 0.05 6.92
N TYR A 188 6.58 0.70 8.01
CA TYR A 188 7.96 0.69 8.49
C TYR A 188 8.07 0.01 9.85
N PRO A 189 9.23 -0.62 10.17
CA PRO A 189 9.57 -0.96 11.54
C PRO A 189 9.65 0.29 12.42
N GLU A 190 9.41 0.14 13.72
CA GLU A 190 9.36 1.26 14.65
C GLU A 190 10.64 2.13 14.61
N ASN A 191 11.82 1.51 14.50
CA ASN A 191 13.11 2.19 14.40
C ASN A 191 13.77 2.06 13.01
N GLY A 192 13.01 1.69 11.98
CA GLY A 192 13.54 1.26 10.68
C GLY A 192 13.53 2.32 9.57
N PHE A 193 13.51 3.61 9.88
CA PHE A 193 13.39 4.67 8.88
C PHE A 193 14.64 5.55 8.81
N ASN A 194 15.09 5.81 7.58
CA ASN A 194 16.18 6.73 7.28
C ASN A 194 15.65 7.84 6.36
N VAL A 195 15.83 9.11 6.75
CA VAL A 195 15.35 10.28 5.98
C VAL A 195 16.07 10.41 4.64
N ASP A 196 17.37 10.12 4.59
CA ASP A 196 18.18 10.18 3.38
C ASP A 196 17.91 8.98 2.45
N ARG A 197 17.40 7.88 3.02
CA ARG A 197 17.08 6.63 2.31
C ARG A 197 15.74 6.06 2.75
N ALA A 198 14.65 6.67 2.31
CA ALA A 198 13.29 6.30 2.69
C ALA A 198 12.90 4.86 2.30
N VAL A 199 13.60 4.22 1.37
CA VAL A 199 13.34 2.82 0.97
C VAL A 199 13.78 1.80 2.04
N ILE A 200 14.68 2.20 2.95
CA ILE A 200 15.13 1.34 4.04
C ILE A 200 13.96 1.10 4.99
N GLY A 201 13.66 -0.18 5.25
CA GLY A 201 12.57 -0.60 6.12
C GLY A 201 11.17 -0.44 5.54
N LEU A 202 11.00 0.18 4.36
CA LEU A 202 9.71 0.27 3.69
C LEU A 202 9.14 -1.15 3.45
N CYS A 203 7.82 -1.29 3.61
CA CYS A 203 7.09 -2.56 3.52
C CYS A 203 7.49 -3.63 4.55
N LYS A 204 8.28 -3.31 5.60
CA LYS A 204 8.68 -4.25 6.66
C LYS A 204 8.05 -3.94 8.02
N GLY A 205 6.96 -3.18 8.04
CA GLY A 205 6.24 -2.82 9.25
C GLY A 205 5.52 -4.01 9.92
N PRO A 206 5.65 -4.20 11.25
CA PRO A 206 5.01 -5.32 11.95
C PRO A 206 3.49 -5.37 11.79
N PHE A 207 2.82 -4.22 11.78
CA PHE A 207 1.37 -4.13 11.56
C PHE A 207 0.99 -4.66 10.17
N LEU A 208 1.73 -4.27 9.13
CA LEU A 208 1.52 -4.73 7.76
C LEU A 208 1.71 -6.25 7.65
N LEU A 209 2.77 -6.79 8.25
CA LEU A 209 3.03 -8.23 8.29
C LEU A 209 1.90 -9.02 8.97
N ARG A 210 1.40 -8.52 10.11
CA ARG A 210 0.27 -9.14 10.82
C ARG A 210 -1.02 -9.13 9.98
N CYS A 211 -1.31 -8.01 9.30
CA CYS A 211 -2.44 -7.93 8.36
C CYS A 211 -2.28 -8.91 7.19
N PHE A 212 -1.07 -9.03 6.64
CA PHE A 212 -0.80 -9.95 5.53
C PHE A 212 -1.05 -11.40 5.95
N ARG A 213 -0.45 -11.80 7.08
CA ARG A 213 -0.64 -13.15 7.63
C ARG A 213 -2.11 -13.41 7.97
N HIS A 214 -2.83 -12.42 8.46
CA HIS A 214 -4.26 -12.57 8.71
C HIS A 214 -5.03 -12.94 7.43
N VAL A 215 -4.79 -12.22 6.33
CA VAL A 215 -5.47 -12.43 5.03
C VAL A 215 -5.04 -13.75 4.40
N PHE A 216 -3.73 -13.98 4.24
CA PHE A 216 -3.24 -15.07 3.41
C PHE A 216 -3.01 -16.37 4.19
N THR A 217 -2.52 -16.30 5.43
CA THR A 217 -2.17 -17.46 6.26
C THR A 217 -3.14 -17.69 7.42
N GLY A 218 -4.17 -16.85 7.54
CA GLY A 218 -5.24 -16.91 8.52
C GLY A 218 -4.94 -16.22 9.86
N LYS A 219 -5.98 -15.72 10.53
CA LYS A 219 -5.93 -14.95 11.80
C LYS A 219 -4.96 -15.47 12.86
N ARG A 220 -4.91 -16.79 13.08
CA ARG A 220 -4.07 -17.41 14.13
C ARG A 220 -2.58 -17.37 13.84
N SER A 221 -2.19 -17.19 12.58
CA SER A 221 -0.79 -17.02 12.20
C SER A 221 -0.31 -15.58 12.34
N ALA A 222 -1.22 -14.60 12.48
CA ALA A 222 -0.87 -13.18 12.42
C ALA A 222 0.23 -12.78 13.43
N THR A 223 0.17 -13.31 14.65
CA THR A 223 1.10 -12.98 15.74
C THR A 223 2.10 -14.09 16.05
N VAL A 224 2.13 -15.16 15.26
CA VAL A 224 2.94 -16.36 15.51
C VAL A 224 4.01 -16.48 14.42
N SER A 225 5.23 -16.87 14.78
CA SER A 225 6.30 -17.14 13.82
C SER A 225 5.89 -18.23 12.82
N ALA A 226 6.31 -18.12 11.55
CA ALA A 226 6.07 -19.16 10.54
C ALA A 226 6.53 -20.55 10.98
N THR A 227 7.62 -20.61 11.77
CA THR A 227 8.18 -21.87 12.29
C THR A 227 7.33 -22.54 13.38
N ALA A 228 6.40 -21.81 14.00
CA ALA A 228 5.66 -22.31 15.16
C ALA A 228 4.37 -23.07 14.80
N GLY A 229 4.06 -23.24 13.51
CA GLY A 229 3.02 -24.14 13.00
C GLY A 229 1.62 -23.94 13.62
N SER A 230 0.72 -23.24 12.93
CA SER A 230 -0.68 -23.14 13.39
C SER A 230 -1.43 -24.44 13.07
N LYS A 231 -1.74 -25.28 14.08
CA LYS A 231 -2.54 -26.50 13.89
C LYS A 231 -4.05 -26.21 13.96
N GLY A 232 -4.82 -26.78 13.03
CA GLY A 232 -6.29 -26.77 12.97
C GLY A 232 -6.89 -25.55 12.24
N GLY A 233 -8.19 -25.57 11.92
CA GLY A 233 -8.96 -24.52 11.22
C GLY A 233 -9.12 -24.71 9.71
N PRO A 234 -9.90 -23.84 9.02
CA PRO A 234 -10.00 -23.86 7.56
C PRO A 234 -8.64 -23.65 6.90
N LYS A 235 -8.47 -24.21 5.70
CA LYS A 235 -7.25 -24.03 4.91
C LYS A 235 -7.04 -22.53 4.63
N PRO A 236 -5.82 -22.00 4.84
CA PRO A 236 -5.52 -20.59 4.56
C PRO A 236 -5.62 -20.29 3.06
N VAL A 237 -5.88 -19.03 2.71
CA VAL A 237 -5.99 -18.55 1.33
C VAL A 237 -4.73 -18.88 0.53
N ALA A 238 -3.55 -18.79 1.17
CA ALA A 238 -2.28 -19.17 0.56
C ALA A 238 -2.25 -20.65 0.14
N GLU A 239 -2.68 -21.57 1.02
CA GLU A 239 -2.73 -23.01 0.69
C GLU A 239 -3.78 -23.30 -0.39
N LEU A 240 -4.97 -22.69 -0.28
CA LEU A 240 -6.06 -22.87 -1.24
C LEU A 240 -5.68 -22.43 -2.66
N ASN A 241 -4.86 -21.38 -2.77
CA ASN A 241 -4.45 -20.80 -4.05
C ASN A 241 -3.05 -21.23 -4.49
N GLY A 242 -2.42 -22.19 -3.79
CA GLY A 242 -1.07 -22.66 -4.09
C GLY A 242 -0.02 -21.54 -4.07
N MET A 243 -0.16 -20.56 -3.17
CA MET A 243 0.81 -19.49 -3.00
C MET A 243 2.04 -20.03 -2.28
N ASP A 244 3.18 -20.02 -2.98
CA ASP A 244 4.49 -20.47 -2.51
C ASP A 244 5.47 -19.30 -2.29
N ALA A 245 5.17 -18.12 -2.85
CA ALA A 245 5.95 -16.91 -2.67
C ALA A 245 5.07 -15.67 -2.52
N VAL A 246 5.57 -14.70 -1.75
CA VAL A 246 4.99 -13.36 -1.63
C VAL A 246 5.40 -12.53 -2.84
N THR A 247 4.44 -11.84 -3.44
CA THR A 247 4.67 -10.89 -4.55
C THR A 247 4.54 -9.43 -4.09
N PRO A 248 5.16 -8.47 -4.81
CA PRO A 248 4.92 -7.03 -4.58
C PRO A 248 3.43 -6.66 -4.56
N GLU A 249 2.64 -7.26 -5.45
CA GLU A 249 1.21 -7.04 -5.60
C GLU A 249 0.45 -7.50 -4.35
N ASN A 250 0.84 -8.61 -3.73
CA ASN A 250 0.24 -9.04 -2.46
C ASN A 250 0.51 -8.04 -1.33
N ILE A 251 1.74 -7.53 -1.25
CA ILE A 251 2.14 -6.55 -0.23
C ILE A 251 1.38 -5.24 -0.44
N ALA A 252 1.34 -4.74 -1.68
CA ALA A 252 0.64 -3.51 -2.03
C ALA A 252 -0.86 -3.63 -1.76
N TYR A 253 -1.48 -4.76 -2.14
CA TYR A 253 -2.88 -5.04 -1.85
C TYR A 253 -3.20 -4.95 -0.35
N VAL A 254 -2.46 -5.70 0.47
CA VAL A 254 -2.67 -5.70 1.93
C VAL A 254 -2.37 -4.33 2.54
N ALA A 255 -1.40 -3.57 2.02
CA ALA A 255 -1.14 -2.22 2.50
C ALA A 255 -2.33 -1.28 2.29
N VAL A 256 -3.02 -1.37 1.15
CA VAL A 256 -4.25 -0.61 0.89
C VAL A 256 -5.36 -1.04 1.88
N LEU A 257 -5.53 -2.35 2.11
CA LEU A 257 -6.50 -2.87 3.08
C LEU A 257 -6.19 -2.37 4.50
N ALA A 258 -4.94 -2.49 4.93
CA ALA A 258 -4.44 -2.04 6.24
C ALA A 258 -4.74 -0.56 6.45
N ARG A 259 -4.46 0.28 5.45
CA ARG A 259 -4.79 1.70 5.50
C ARG A 259 -6.30 1.94 5.63
N PHE A 260 -7.12 1.22 4.86
CA PHE A 260 -8.57 1.36 4.92
C PHE A 260 -9.16 0.96 6.28
N VAL A 261 -8.66 -0.10 6.91
CA VAL A 261 -9.16 -0.51 8.24
C VAL A 261 -8.73 0.44 9.35
N LEU A 262 -7.58 1.10 9.20
CA LEU A 262 -7.09 2.12 10.14
C LEU A 262 -7.81 3.47 10.03
N ASN A 263 -8.36 3.81 8.86
CA ASN A 263 -9.01 5.10 8.65
C ASN A 263 -10.46 5.15 9.18
N ASP A 264 -11.08 6.32 9.14
CA ASP A 264 -12.44 6.56 9.63
C ASP A 264 -13.55 6.40 8.56
N GLN A 265 -13.22 5.98 7.33
CA GLN A 265 -14.19 5.84 6.25
C GLN A 265 -15.05 4.58 6.39
N GLU A 266 -16.37 4.68 6.46
CA GLU A 266 -17.23 3.50 6.62
C GLU A 266 -17.31 2.63 5.37
N THR A 267 -17.27 3.26 4.19
CA THR A 267 -17.40 2.62 2.90
C THR A 267 -16.11 2.74 2.08
N TRP A 268 -15.82 1.70 1.30
CA TRP A 268 -14.71 1.72 0.37
C TRP A 268 -15.01 2.69 -0.78
N GLN A 269 -14.06 3.57 -1.08
CA GLN A 269 -14.11 4.46 -2.25
C GLN A 269 -12.74 4.43 -2.91
N ALA A 270 -12.71 4.30 -4.24
CA ALA A 270 -11.46 4.26 -5.01
C ALA A 270 -10.69 5.58 -4.88
N GLU A 271 -11.43 6.69 -4.96
CA GLU A 271 -10.93 8.05 -4.74
C GLU A 271 -11.57 8.61 -3.49
N ASN A 272 -10.76 8.85 -2.45
CA ASN A 272 -11.16 9.75 -1.38
C ASN A 272 -10.62 11.14 -1.73
N ARG A 273 -11.41 12.20 -1.50
CA ARG A 273 -11.07 13.62 -1.76
C ARG A 273 -9.70 14.07 -1.18
N ARG A 274 -9.08 13.27 -0.32
CA ARG A 274 -7.77 13.53 0.29
C ARG A 274 -6.70 12.45 0.03
N PHE A 275 -7.06 11.25 -0.45
CA PHE A 275 -6.13 10.14 -0.66
C PHE A 275 -6.66 9.16 -1.71
N ASN A 276 -5.84 8.84 -2.70
CA ASN A 276 -6.15 7.89 -3.75
C ASN A 276 -5.52 6.52 -3.45
N ASN A 277 -6.35 5.48 -3.33
CA ASN A 277 -5.87 4.13 -3.01
C ASN A 277 -5.12 3.47 -4.18
N ALA A 278 -5.49 3.80 -5.42
CA ALA A 278 -4.81 3.30 -6.62
C ALA A 278 -3.41 3.91 -6.73
N GLU A 279 -3.26 5.22 -6.56
CA GLU A 279 -1.93 5.88 -6.53
C GLU A 279 -1.04 5.33 -5.42
N PHE A 280 -1.62 4.97 -4.26
CA PHE A 280 -0.87 4.37 -3.18
C PHE A 280 -0.39 2.96 -3.54
N PHE A 281 -1.25 2.14 -4.14
CA PHE A 281 -0.86 0.84 -4.68
C PHE A 281 0.26 0.98 -5.71
N ASP A 282 0.08 1.85 -6.70
CA ASP A 282 1.05 2.08 -7.77
C ASP A 282 2.38 2.61 -7.22
N GLY A 283 2.35 3.47 -6.20
CA GLY A 283 3.54 3.96 -5.51
C GLY A 283 4.34 2.83 -4.86
N ILE A 284 3.67 1.83 -4.28
CA ILE A 284 4.33 0.65 -3.71
C ILE A 284 4.94 -0.20 -4.84
N ILE A 285 4.18 -0.46 -5.91
CA ILE A 285 4.68 -1.22 -7.07
C ILE A 285 5.88 -0.53 -7.71
N LEU A 286 5.86 0.80 -7.80
CA LEU A 286 6.97 1.60 -8.29
C LEU A 286 8.22 1.43 -7.43
N ALA A 287 8.10 1.39 -6.11
CA ALA A 287 9.23 1.11 -5.22
C ALA A 287 9.86 -0.27 -5.49
N PHE A 288 9.03 -1.28 -5.82
CA PHE A 288 9.48 -2.63 -6.17
C PHE A 288 10.07 -2.76 -7.59
N LYS A 289 10.22 -1.66 -8.36
CA LYS A 289 10.96 -1.67 -9.63
C LYS A 289 12.48 -1.71 -9.42
N ASP A 290 12.98 -1.32 -8.24
CA ASP A 290 14.39 -1.51 -7.89
C ASP A 290 14.67 -3.00 -7.65
N PRO A 291 15.52 -3.66 -8.46
CA PRO A 291 15.69 -5.11 -8.40
C PRO A 291 16.43 -5.58 -7.15
N VAL A 292 17.37 -4.77 -6.63
CA VAL A 292 18.20 -5.12 -5.47
C VAL A 292 17.33 -5.06 -4.21
N TRP A 293 16.61 -3.96 -4.04
CA TRP A 293 15.69 -3.78 -2.93
C TRP A 293 14.54 -4.78 -3.00
N ARG A 294 13.95 -5.00 -4.19
CA ARG A 294 12.89 -6.01 -4.41
C ARG A 294 13.33 -7.39 -3.93
N ALA A 295 14.49 -7.88 -4.39
CA ALA A 295 14.97 -9.21 -4.01
C ALA A 295 15.15 -9.35 -2.49
N SER A 296 15.80 -8.36 -1.86
CA SER A 296 16.03 -8.36 -0.41
C SER A 296 14.75 -8.28 0.42
N THR A 297 13.74 -7.55 -0.07
CA THR A 297 12.46 -7.38 0.62
C THR A 297 11.59 -8.62 0.45
N LEU A 298 11.50 -9.19 -0.75
CA LEU A 298 10.73 -10.42 -0.99
C LEU A 298 11.34 -11.64 -0.29
N LYS A 299 12.68 -11.73 -0.20
CA LYS A 299 13.34 -12.77 0.60
C LYS A 299 12.88 -12.72 2.06
N TRP A 300 12.96 -11.54 2.69
CA TRP A 300 12.48 -11.34 4.06
C TRP A 300 11.00 -11.70 4.23
N TRP A 301 10.15 -11.32 3.26
CA TRP A 301 8.72 -11.67 3.30
C TRP A 301 8.47 -13.18 3.20
N ASN A 302 9.21 -13.90 2.36
CA ASN A 302 9.08 -15.36 2.22
C ASN A 302 9.59 -16.10 3.46
N GLU A 303 10.67 -15.63 4.07
CA GLU A 303 11.17 -16.13 5.36
C GLU A 303 10.11 -15.92 6.46
N GLU A 304 9.56 -14.70 6.56
CA GLU A 304 8.56 -14.38 7.58
C GLU A 304 7.23 -15.12 7.36
N VAL A 305 6.71 -15.19 6.14
CA VAL A 305 5.37 -15.73 5.88
C VAL A 305 5.38 -17.25 5.77
N PHE A 306 6.35 -17.81 5.03
CA PHE A 306 6.37 -19.23 4.67
C PHE A 306 7.48 -20.01 5.37
N GLY A 307 8.39 -19.36 6.11
CA GLY A 307 9.51 -20.03 6.76
C GLY A 307 10.52 -20.58 5.75
N ILE A 308 10.51 -20.09 4.51
CA ILE A 308 11.47 -20.47 3.47
C ILE A 308 12.79 -19.81 3.85
N THR A 309 13.66 -20.58 4.49
CA THR A 309 15.06 -20.21 4.73
C THR A 309 15.90 -20.97 3.71
N ASP A 310 16.89 -20.33 3.10
CA ASP A 310 17.80 -20.94 2.10
C ASP A 310 18.73 -22.02 2.72
N THR A 311 18.27 -22.78 3.70
CA THR A 311 19.03 -23.88 4.31
C THR A 311 19.02 -25.09 3.40
N ASP A 312 19.76 -24.98 2.30
CA ASP A 312 20.53 -26.07 1.70
C ASP A 312 22.01 -25.71 1.93
N ASP A 313 22.48 -25.97 3.16
CA ASP A 313 23.86 -25.98 3.73
C ASP A 313 25.05 -25.34 2.94
N SER A 314 24.89 -24.21 2.24
CA SER A 314 25.98 -23.61 1.45
C SER A 314 26.03 -22.07 1.36
N ASP A 315 25.15 -21.32 2.04
CA ASP A 315 24.92 -19.90 1.76
C ASP A 315 25.28 -18.88 2.86
N ASP A 316 26.03 -19.26 3.89
CA ASP A 316 26.55 -18.29 4.89
C ASP A 316 27.50 -17.25 4.24
N GLU A 317 28.19 -17.61 3.16
CA GLU A 317 28.97 -16.64 2.37
C GLU A 317 28.07 -15.67 1.59
N ASN A 318 26.89 -16.12 1.11
CA ASN A 318 25.99 -15.30 0.30
C ASN A 318 25.28 -14.20 1.11
N HIS A 319 24.94 -14.43 2.38
CA HIS A 319 24.39 -13.37 3.25
C HIS A 319 25.42 -12.25 3.49
N MET A 320 26.66 -12.62 3.81
CA MET A 320 27.73 -11.65 4.04
C MET A 320 28.10 -10.95 2.72
N LEU A 321 28.12 -11.66 1.59
CA LEU A 321 28.37 -11.09 0.28
C LEU A 321 27.25 -10.12 -0.14
N ALA A 322 25.97 -10.45 0.05
CA ALA A 322 24.84 -9.57 -0.28
C ALA A 322 24.82 -8.30 0.59
N LEU A 323 25.12 -8.43 1.88
CA LEU A 323 25.28 -7.28 2.77
C LEU A 323 26.48 -6.40 2.34
N ILE A 324 27.61 -7.03 2.01
CA ILE A 324 28.81 -6.34 1.52
C ILE A 324 28.54 -5.66 0.17
N LEU A 325 27.82 -6.30 -0.74
CA LEU A 325 27.49 -5.76 -2.06
C LEU A 325 26.49 -4.61 -1.97
N SER A 326 25.49 -4.69 -1.08
CA SER A 326 24.57 -3.57 -0.84
C SER A 326 25.27 -2.39 -0.15
N GLN A 327 26.17 -2.65 0.81
CA GLN A 327 27.03 -1.62 1.40
C GLN A 327 27.98 -0.99 0.37
N ARG A 328 28.58 -1.79 -0.52
CA ARG A 328 29.46 -1.30 -1.58
C ARG A 328 28.72 -0.51 -2.65
N ALA A 329 27.51 -0.93 -3.04
CA ALA A 329 26.66 -0.18 -3.96
C ALA A 329 26.25 1.17 -3.35
N ALA A 330 25.91 1.19 -2.06
CA ALA A 330 25.65 2.42 -1.32
C ALA A 330 26.88 3.35 -1.23
N GLN A 331 28.07 2.79 -0.98
CA GLN A 331 29.32 3.56 -0.96
C GLN A 331 29.70 4.06 -2.36
N GLN A 332 29.43 3.27 -3.42
CA GLN A 332 29.66 3.69 -4.80
C GLN A 332 28.71 4.82 -5.20
N SER A 333 27.43 4.73 -4.86
CA SER A 333 26.49 5.82 -5.12
C SER A 333 26.85 7.10 -4.36
N GLU A 334 27.26 6.99 -3.09
CA GLU A 334 27.76 8.15 -2.32
C GLU A 334 29.01 8.75 -2.95
N ARG A 335 29.94 7.91 -3.41
CA ARG A 335 31.17 8.37 -4.06
C ARG A 335 30.90 9.01 -5.42
N GLU A 336 29.94 8.49 -6.18
CA GLU A 336 29.51 9.05 -7.46
C GLU A 336 28.78 10.39 -7.26
N GLU A 337 27.95 10.50 -6.22
CA GLU A 337 27.26 11.73 -5.84
C GLU A 337 28.25 12.81 -5.37
N LEU A 338 29.23 12.45 -4.53
CA LEU A 338 30.31 13.34 -4.12
C LEU A 338 31.16 13.79 -5.32
N GLN A 339 31.49 12.89 -6.25
CA GLN A 339 32.21 13.24 -7.47
C GLN A 339 31.38 14.12 -8.42
N TYR A 340 30.06 13.97 -8.42
CA TYR A 340 29.17 14.83 -9.19
C TYR A 340 29.10 16.23 -8.59
N LEU A 341 29.01 16.34 -7.26
CA LEU A 341 29.05 17.62 -6.54
C LEU A 341 30.41 18.31 -6.67
N GLU A 342 31.54 17.59 -6.54
CA GLU A 342 32.88 18.13 -6.80
C GLU A 342 33.02 18.63 -8.25
N ARG A 343 32.45 17.93 -9.23
CA ARG A 343 32.43 18.39 -10.63
C ARG A 343 31.55 19.61 -10.86
N GLN A 344 30.47 19.76 -10.08
CA GLN A 344 29.66 20.98 -10.12
C GLN A 344 30.37 22.16 -9.47
N ASP A 345 31.05 21.93 -8.34
CA ASP A 345 31.82 22.94 -7.62
C ASP A 345 33.02 23.41 -8.46
N ALA A 346 33.76 22.48 -9.07
CA ALA A 346 34.84 22.81 -10.01
C ALA A 346 34.36 23.61 -11.23
N LYS A 347 33.14 23.36 -11.72
CA LYS A 347 32.53 24.18 -12.78
C LYS A 347 32.08 25.56 -12.29
N LEU A 348 31.74 25.69 -11.01
CA LEU A 348 31.41 26.99 -10.41
C LEU A 348 32.67 27.86 -10.24
N PHE A 349 33.83 27.25 -9.99
CA PHE A 349 35.12 27.93 -9.87
C PHE A 349 35.75 28.33 -11.22
N ASP A 350 35.49 27.59 -12.31
CA ASP A 350 35.98 27.95 -13.66
C ASP A 350 35.21 29.14 -14.30
N ASP A 351 34.05 29.51 -13.75
CA ASP A 351 33.23 30.65 -14.22
C ASP A 351 33.41 31.94 -13.37
N GLU A 352 34.37 31.95 -12.42
CA GLU A 352 34.66 33.16 -11.64
C GLU A 352 35.53 34.13 -12.47
N PRO A 353 35.05 35.36 -12.80
CA PRO A 353 35.80 36.28 -13.64
C PRO A 353 37.09 36.74 -12.92
N GLU A 354 38.22 36.54 -13.59
CA GLU A 354 39.60 36.68 -13.10
C GLU A 354 40.05 38.12 -12.75
N ASP A 355 39.11 39.06 -12.53
CA ASP A 355 39.41 40.47 -12.27
C ASP A 355 38.73 40.96 -10.98
N ARG A 356 39.29 40.62 -9.82
CA ARG A 356 39.10 41.43 -8.59
C ARG A 356 40.45 41.64 -7.88
N GLU A 357 40.88 42.89 -7.87
CA GLU A 357 42.08 43.35 -7.17
C GLU A 357 42.01 43.03 -5.66
N PRO A 358 43.14 42.72 -4.99
CA PRO A 358 43.13 42.34 -3.58
C PRO A 358 42.99 43.59 -2.69
N GLU A 359 41.92 43.66 -1.89
CA GLU A 359 41.81 44.64 -0.80
C GLU A 359 42.65 44.21 0.42
N ASP A 360 43.44 45.18 0.89
CA ASP A 360 44.28 45.17 2.09
C ASP A 360 43.50 44.79 3.36
N TRP A 361 43.81 43.63 3.96
CA TRP A 361 43.44 43.34 5.35
C TRP A 361 44.66 43.54 6.25
N LYS A 362 44.67 44.68 6.95
CA LYS A 362 45.67 44.98 7.99
C LYS A 362 45.32 44.30 9.31
N ASP A 363 46.35 43.71 9.91
CA ASP A 363 46.43 43.22 11.28
C ASP A 363 45.94 44.26 12.31
N GLU A 364 44.99 43.86 13.17
CA GLU A 364 44.80 44.46 14.49
C GLU A 364 44.63 43.34 15.53
N ARG A 365 45.74 42.72 15.91
CA ARG A 365 45.93 42.23 17.28
C ARG A 365 46.62 43.35 18.05
N ASP A 366 45.93 43.93 19.02
CA ASP A 366 46.46 44.43 20.31
C ASP A 366 45.52 45.49 20.89
N ALA A 367 44.73 45.12 21.91
CA ALA A 367 44.27 46.02 22.96
C ALA A 367 43.75 45.21 24.16
N ILE A 368 44.69 44.81 25.02
CA ILE A 368 44.43 44.55 26.45
C ILE A 368 44.32 45.93 27.12
N VAL A 369 43.22 46.19 27.83
CA VAL A 369 43.15 47.23 28.86
C VAL A 369 42.44 46.66 30.08
N ASP A 370 43.08 46.87 31.22
CA ASP A 370 42.77 46.41 32.58
C ASP A 370 41.75 47.32 33.31
N ASP A 371 40.95 46.68 34.19
CA ASP A 371 40.49 47.13 35.53
C ASP A 371 39.25 48.07 35.68
N PRO A 372 38.65 48.22 36.90
CA PRO A 372 37.62 47.33 37.50
C PRO A 372 36.39 48.08 38.09
N GLU A 373 35.33 47.36 38.49
CA GLU A 373 34.66 47.65 39.77
C GLU A 373 33.76 46.51 40.30
N VAL A 374 33.84 46.37 41.60
CA VAL A 374 33.25 45.40 42.55
C VAL A 374 31.82 45.82 42.91
N VAL A 375 30.85 44.90 43.07
CA VAL A 375 30.02 44.70 44.30
C VAL A 375 29.35 43.33 44.27
N ALA A 376 29.52 42.57 45.35
CA ALA A 376 28.86 41.31 45.66
C ALA A 376 27.63 41.51 46.56
N HIS A 377 26.56 40.73 46.34
CA HIS A 377 25.56 40.24 47.31
C HIS A 377 24.90 39.01 46.63
N GLY A 378 24.69 37.82 47.20
CA GLY A 378 24.59 37.38 48.58
C GLY A 378 23.14 36.93 48.89
N GLY A 379 22.92 35.62 49.12
CA GLY A 379 21.63 35.01 49.57
C GLY A 379 21.00 34.09 48.50
N ARG A 380 20.99 32.75 48.61
CA ARG A 380 20.22 31.85 49.52
C ARG A 380 18.74 32.24 49.60
N ASP A 381 17.84 31.35 49.15
CA ASP A 381 16.94 30.61 50.04
C ASP A 381 16.21 29.48 49.28
N GLU A 382 16.18 28.32 49.95
CA GLU A 382 15.27 27.21 49.76
C GLU A 382 13.89 27.65 50.27
N ASP A 383 12.79 27.14 49.71
CA ASP A 383 11.61 26.80 50.52
C ASP A 383 10.62 25.92 49.73
N ASP A 384 10.28 24.83 50.41
CA ASP A 384 9.20 23.89 50.16
C ASP A 384 7.82 24.58 50.08
N MET A 385 6.89 23.95 49.37
CA MET A 385 5.50 23.87 49.83
C MET A 385 4.78 22.67 49.22
N ASP A 386 4.75 21.59 49.98
CA ASP A 386 3.66 20.60 49.99
C ASP A 386 2.33 21.30 50.30
N LEU A 387 1.22 20.79 49.76
CA LEU A 387 -0.04 20.64 50.50
C LEU A 387 -0.98 19.66 49.77
N ALA A 388 -1.38 18.63 50.52
CA ALA A 388 -2.50 17.69 50.32
C ALA A 388 -3.81 18.43 49.96
N GLY A 389 -4.83 17.87 49.32
CA GLY A 389 -5.41 16.53 49.36
C GLY A 389 -6.93 16.76 49.39
N ASP A 390 -7.73 15.87 48.80
CA ASP A 390 -9.07 15.52 49.29
C ASP A 390 -9.63 14.36 48.47
N GLU A 391 -10.13 13.39 49.23
CA GLU A 391 -10.87 12.20 48.85
C GLU A 391 -12.30 12.57 48.45
N ASP A 392 -12.96 11.73 47.64
CA ASP A 392 -14.35 11.35 47.90
C ASP A 392 -14.70 10.09 47.07
N ASP A 393 -15.33 9.16 47.79
CA ASP A 393 -15.90 7.88 47.38
C ASP A 393 -17.11 8.05 46.44
N ASP A 394 -17.43 7.01 45.65
CA ASP A 394 -18.79 6.44 45.55
C ASP A 394 -18.85 5.27 44.54
N ASP A 395 -18.99 4.08 45.10
CA ASP A 395 -19.95 3.00 44.81
C ASP A 395 -20.42 2.60 43.38
N ASP A 396 -20.51 1.26 43.29
CA ASP A 396 -21.57 0.41 42.73
C ASP A 396 -21.49 -0.19 41.30
N ASP A 397 -21.32 -1.51 41.32
CA ASP A 397 -22.07 -2.55 40.61
C ASP A 397 -23.03 -2.11 39.48
N ASN A 398 -22.83 -2.65 38.25
CA ASN A 398 -23.86 -3.54 37.68
C ASN A 398 -23.47 -4.29 36.40
N ALA A 399 -23.75 -5.58 36.45
CA ALA A 399 -24.36 -6.43 35.43
C ALA A 399 -23.93 -6.35 33.95
N ARG A 400 -23.34 -7.47 33.55
CA ARG A 400 -23.62 -8.19 32.29
C ARG A 400 -25.08 -8.01 31.86
N ARG A 401 -25.29 -7.33 30.74
CA ARG A 401 -26.56 -7.35 30.01
C ARG A 401 -26.31 -7.84 28.59
N SER A 402 -26.60 -9.12 28.39
CA SER A 402 -26.89 -9.66 27.06
C SER A 402 -28.04 -8.86 26.46
N GLN A 403 -27.83 -8.33 25.25
CA GLN A 403 -28.92 -7.84 24.42
C GLN A 403 -29.01 -8.76 23.21
N ASP A 404 -30.05 -9.58 23.23
CA ASP A 404 -30.60 -10.28 22.08
C ASP A 404 -30.95 -9.26 20.99
N TYR A 405 -30.46 -9.50 19.78
CA TYR A 405 -30.96 -8.83 18.58
C TYR A 405 -32.08 -9.70 17.98
N PRO A 406 -33.22 -9.12 17.58
CA PRO A 406 -34.28 -9.86 16.92
C PRO A 406 -33.85 -10.26 15.50
N ASP A 407 -34.16 -11.51 15.15
CA ASP A 407 -34.12 -12.06 13.79
C ASP A 407 -34.94 -11.18 12.84
N ASN A 408 -34.28 -10.47 11.94
CA ASN A 408 -34.91 -9.93 10.74
C ASN A 408 -34.83 -10.99 9.63
N GLU A 409 -35.74 -11.96 9.69
CA GLU A 409 -36.16 -12.75 8.53
C GLU A 409 -37.03 -11.89 7.62
N ASP A 410 -36.44 -11.00 6.82
CA ASP A 410 -37.13 -10.37 5.68
C ASP A 410 -36.09 -9.95 4.63
N GLY A 411 -35.65 -10.94 3.84
CA GLY A 411 -34.71 -10.74 2.75
C GLY A 411 -34.46 -11.98 1.87
N LYS A 412 -35.24 -13.06 2.04
CA LYS A 412 -35.20 -14.22 1.15
C LYS A 412 -36.17 -14.02 -0.01
N GLY A 413 -35.72 -13.33 -1.05
CA GLY A 413 -36.46 -13.16 -2.28
C GLY A 413 -35.51 -13.04 -3.48
N LYS A 414 -35.41 -14.14 -4.24
CA LYS A 414 -34.75 -14.31 -5.55
C LYS A 414 -33.23 -14.44 -5.59
N LEU A 415 -32.72 -15.56 -5.06
CA LEU A 415 -31.45 -16.16 -5.47
C LEU A 415 -31.64 -17.56 -6.11
N SER A 416 -32.88 -17.97 -6.41
CA SER A 416 -33.22 -19.30 -6.91
C SER A 416 -33.38 -19.38 -8.43
N GLU A 417 -32.84 -18.42 -9.19
CA GLU A 417 -32.96 -18.37 -10.65
C GLU A 417 -31.60 -18.18 -11.36
N LEU A 418 -30.50 -18.63 -10.74
CA LEU A 418 -29.21 -18.74 -11.41
C LEU A 418 -28.96 -20.21 -11.81
N PRO A 419 -28.44 -20.49 -13.03
CA PRO A 419 -28.08 -21.85 -13.43
C PRO A 419 -27.08 -22.49 -12.47
N GLU A 420 -27.13 -23.82 -12.30
CA GLU A 420 -26.29 -24.60 -11.37
C GLU A 420 -24.76 -24.56 -11.63
N TRP A 421 -24.29 -23.72 -12.54
CA TRP A 421 -22.87 -23.48 -12.81
C TRP A 421 -22.46 -22.00 -12.71
N PHE A 422 -23.25 -21.19 -11.98
CA PHE A 422 -22.92 -19.82 -11.62
C PHE A 422 -22.52 -19.67 -10.16
#